data_AF-A0A2S6FXX2-F1
#
_entry.id   AF-A0A2S6FXX2-F1
#
_cell.length_a   1.000
_cell.length_b   1.000
_cell.length_c   1.000
_cell.angle_alpha   90.00
_cell.angle_beta   90.00
_cell.angle_gamma   90.00
#
_symmetry.space_group_name_H-M   'P 1'
#
loop_
_entity.id
_entity.type
_entity.pdbx_description
1 polymer ?
#
loop_
_entity_poly.entity_id
_entity_poly.type
_entity_poly.pdbx_seq_one_letter_code
_entity_poly.pdbx_strand_id
1 'polypeptide(L)'
;MELYDSIIKNTIDLLSPYTPTSLAVSKDNAWPMGSLNELILKKDSQFELGGSYKPAVNFQCVTTLESFIQKDEILLYGKDLSEINGDVSFARLAFLQINNLEDDDTAYKAIKELEFIKYNMNLDGYMMRASTMDKREQVRIAKTAINSSISFENVGNAFINKYKENPLVKAVKVIFITSDMPIFKQLTSNAEKVDKITLTLNHVLSNMNLDCHSCNLKSICDEVEGMRELHFKNSKTSN
;
A
#
# COMPACT_ATOMS: atom_id res chain seq x y z
N MET A 1 1.77 5.24 17.95
CA MET A 1 2.77 4.30 17.38
C MET A 1 3.19 4.82 16.01
N GLU A 2 4.49 5.06 15.81
CA GLU A 2 5.03 5.83 14.67
C GLU A 2 5.88 4.95 13.72
N LEU A 3 5.39 3.77 13.34
CA LEU A 3 6.18 2.80 12.57
C LEU A 3 6.54 3.29 11.17
N TYR A 4 5.57 3.92 10.48
CA TYR A 4 5.69 4.27 9.08
C TYR A 4 5.72 5.78 8.83
N ASP A 5 5.68 6.59 9.90
CA ASP A 5 5.45 8.04 9.81
C ASP A 5 6.57 8.76 9.08
N SER A 6 7.82 8.33 9.28
CA SER A 6 8.98 8.85 8.53
C SER A 6 8.91 8.53 7.04
N ILE A 7 8.39 7.35 6.68
CA ILE A 7 8.21 6.91 5.29
C ILE A 7 7.05 7.67 4.63
N ILE A 8 5.95 7.86 5.35
CA ILE A 8 4.80 8.65 4.89
C ILE A 8 5.25 10.08 4.62
N LYS A 9 5.94 10.72 5.58
CA LYS A 9 6.48 12.07 5.43
C LYS A 9 7.41 12.17 4.22
N ASN A 10 8.41 11.29 4.13
CA ASN A 10 9.33 11.30 3.01
C ASN A 10 8.63 11.13 1.65
N THR A 11 7.60 10.27 1.59
CA THR A 11 6.84 10.07 0.36
C THR A 11 6.02 11.30 -0.01
N ILE A 12 5.40 11.98 0.96
CA ILE A 12 4.70 13.25 0.75
C ILE A 12 5.69 14.31 0.24
N ASP A 13 6.88 14.42 0.84
CA ASP A 13 7.92 15.37 0.43
C ASP A 13 8.38 15.10 -1.02
N LEU A 14 8.57 13.82 -1.41
CA LEU A 14 8.92 13.42 -2.77
C LEU A 14 7.84 13.79 -3.80
N LEU A 15 6.58 13.74 -3.40
CA LEU A 15 5.44 14.05 -4.27
C LEU A 15 5.10 15.55 -4.29
N SER A 16 5.52 16.32 -3.29
CA SER A 16 5.22 17.75 -3.13
C SER A 16 5.55 18.65 -4.34
N PRO A 17 6.59 18.37 -5.16
CA PRO A 17 6.86 19.17 -6.36
C PRO A 17 5.86 18.93 -7.52
N TYR A 18 5.01 17.92 -7.41
CA TYR A 18 4.08 17.51 -8.45
C TYR A 18 2.64 17.82 -8.05
N THR A 19 1.80 18.16 -9.02
CA THR A 19 0.39 18.44 -8.79
C THR A 19 -0.45 17.20 -9.12
N PRO A 20 -1.14 16.58 -8.16
CA PRO A 20 -2.07 15.50 -8.45
C PRO A 20 -3.41 16.04 -8.96
N THR A 21 -4.11 15.19 -9.69
CA THR A 21 -5.57 15.27 -9.84
C THR A 21 -6.21 14.64 -8.61
N SER A 22 -7.04 15.39 -7.88
CA SER A 22 -7.88 14.83 -6.82
C SER A 22 -9.12 14.20 -7.44
N LEU A 23 -9.32 12.90 -7.23
CA LEU A 23 -10.49 12.17 -7.73
C LEU A 23 -11.59 12.13 -6.65
N ALA A 24 -12.84 11.92 -7.05
CA ALA A 24 -13.96 11.93 -6.12
C ALA A 24 -13.98 10.67 -5.24
N VAL A 25 -14.19 10.86 -3.94
CA VAL A 25 -14.44 9.76 -3.02
C VAL A 25 -15.94 9.56 -2.87
N SER A 26 -16.41 8.38 -3.25
CA SER A 26 -17.80 7.96 -3.12
C SER A 26 -17.87 6.45 -2.93
N LYS A 27 -18.50 6.01 -1.84
CA LYS A 27 -18.70 4.60 -1.54
C LYS A 27 -19.47 3.87 -2.65
N ASP A 28 -20.39 4.57 -3.30
CA ASP A 28 -21.28 4.02 -4.33
C ASP A 28 -20.63 3.99 -5.72
N ASN A 29 -19.48 4.66 -5.91
CA ASN A 29 -18.74 4.68 -7.16
C ASN A 29 -17.53 3.72 -7.15
N ALA A 30 -17.61 2.61 -6.40
CA ALA A 30 -16.55 1.61 -6.37
C ALA A 30 -16.64 0.65 -7.57
N TRP A 31 -15.50 0.34 -8.18
CA TRP A 31 -15.43 -0.68 -9.22
C TRP A 31 -15.84 -2.06 -8.65
N PRO A 32 -16.61 -2.87 -9.40
CA PRO A 32 -17.04 -4.18 -8.91
C PRO A 32 -15.86 -5.12 -8.67
N MET A 33 -16.03 -5.97 -7.65
CA MET A 33 -15.15 -7.10 -7.43
C MET A 33 -15.37 -8.14 -8.54
N GLY A 34 -14.28 -8.64 -9.10
CA GLY A 34 -14.25 -9.72 -10.07
C GLY A 34 -14.17 -11.11 -9.43
N SER A 35 -13.95 -12.12 -10.26
CA SER A 35 -13.70 -13.49 -9.80
C SER A 35 -12.33 -13.61 -9.13
N LEU A 36 -12.25 -14.37 -8.04
CA LEU A 36 -10.98 -14.65 -7.32
C LEU A 36 -9.90 -15.26 -8.23
N ASN A 37 -10.31 -15.97 -9.28
CA ASN A 37 -9.41 -16.66 -10.22
C ASN A 37 -9.44 -16.02 -11.62
N GLU A 38 -9.86 -14.76 -11.74
CA GLU A 38 -9.85 -14.08 -13.02
C GLU A 38 -8.42 -13.96 -13.56
N LEU A 39 -8.21 -14.48 -14.77
CA LEU A 39 -6.93 -14.45 -15.47
C LEU A 39 -7.06 -13.63 -16.74
N ILE A 40 -6.37 -12.49 -16.79
CA ILE A 40 -6.31 -11.67 -18.00
C ILE A 40 -5.09 -12.11 -18.83
N LEU A 41 -5.35 -12.77 -19.95
CA LEU A 41 -4.31 -13.14 -20.92
C LEU A 41 -3.82 -11.90 -21.68
N LYS A 42 -2.57 -11.92 -22.16
CA LYS A 42 -1.98 -10.78 -22.88
C LYS A 42 -2.81 -10.35 -24.10
N LYS A 43 -3.45 -11.29 -24.80
CA LYS A 43 -4.31 -10.99 -25.96
C LYS A 43 -5.60 -10.24 -25.59
N ASP A 44 -6.08 -10.41 -24.35
CA ASP A 44 -7.32 -9.85 -23.83
C ASP A 44 -7.06 -8.57 -23.02
N SER A 45 -5.79 -8.28 -22.72
CA SER A 45 -5.35 -7.05 -22.09
C SER A 45 -5.28 -5.89 -23.10
N GLN A 46 -5.66 -4.69 -22.65
CA GLN A 46 -5.51 -3.46 -23.39
C GLN A 46 -4.09 -2.90 -23.23
N PHE A 47 -3.59 -2.84 -21.98
CA PHE A 47 -2.23 -2.43 -21.61
C PHE A 47 -1.89 -2.94 -20.21
N GLU A 48 -0.63 -2.79 -19.82
CA GLU A 48 -0.11 -3.14 -18.50
C GLU A 48 0.45 -1.90 -17.76
N LEU A 49 -0.01 -1.68 -16.54
CA LEU A 49 0.61 -0.76 -15.59
C LEU A 49 1.83 -1.43 -14.98
N GLY A 50 3.01 -0.82 -15.05
CA GLY A 50 4.27 -1.43 -14.59
C GLY A 50 4.73 -2.63 -15.42
N GLY A 51 4.14 -2.81 -16.61
CA GLY A 51 4.51 -3.85 -17.58
C GLY A 51 5.71 -3.48 -18.44
N SER A 52 6.15 -4.41 -19.31
CA SER A 52 7.26 -4.19 -20.25
C SER A 52 8.52 -3.55 -19.63
N TYR A 53 8.91 -4.01 -18.44
CA TYR A 53 10.04 -3.50 -17.64
C TYR A 53 9.94 -2.03 -17.19
N LYS A 54 8.78 -1.38 -17.38
CA LYS A 54 8.51 -0.04 -16.83
C LYS A 54 8.63 -0.06 -15.30
N PRO A 55 9.09 1.04 -14.67
CA PRO A 55 9.07 1.19 -13.22
C PRO A 55 7.71 0.82 -12.60
N ALA A 56 7.75 0.07 -11.50
CA ALA A 56 6.58 -0.41 -10.80
C ALA A 56 6.84 -0.44 -9.29
N VAL A 57 5.97 0.16 -8.47
CA VAL A 57 6.13 0.16 -7.00
C VAL A 57 4.79 0.05 -6.30
N ASN A 58 4.70 -0.77 -5.27
CA ASN A 58 3.58 -0.74 -4.34
C ASN A 58 4.08 -0.76 -2.89
N PHE A 59 3.42 -0.01 -2.02
CA PHE A 59 3.52 -0.19 -0.59
C PHE A 59 2.32 0.43 0.13
N GLN A 60 2.13 -0.01 1.37
CA GLN A 60 1.08 0.46 2.25
C GLN A 60 1.71 0.87 3.59
N CYS A 61 1.28 2.00 4.13
CA CYS A 61 1.71 2.48 5.43
C CYS A 61 0.51 2.73 6.33
N VAL A 62 0.68 2.53 7.62
CA VAL A 62 -0.32 2.82 8.66
C VAL A 62 0.20 3.90 9.57
N THR A 63 -0.66 4.82 9.98
CA THR A 63 -0.33 5.87 10.95
C THR A 63 -1.48 6.09 11.92
N THR A 64 -1.15 6.59 13.10
CA THR A 64 -2.14 7.09 14.07
C THR A 64 -2.31 8.62 13.98
N LEU A 65 -1.43 9.30 13.24
CA LEU A 65 -1.41 10.76 13.14
C LEU A 65 -2.40 11.28 12.09
N GLU A 66 -3.37 12.07 12.55
CA GLU A 66 -4.36 12.73 11.68
C GLU A 66 -3.73 13.81 10.77
N SER A 67 -2.53 14.30 11.12
CA SER A 67 -1.81 15.30 10.32
C SER A 67 -1.41 14.81 8.93
N PHE A 68 -1.26 13.49 8.72
CA PHE A 68 -0.93 12.93 7.41
C PHE A 68 -2.17 12.66 6.54
N ILE A 69 -3.27 12.26 7.17
CA ILE A 69 -4.51 11.85 6.50
C ILE A 69 -5.70 12.27 7.37
N GLN A 70 -6.40 13.33 6.96
CA GLN A 70 -7.56 13.86 7.71
C GLN A 70 -8.89 13.27 7.23
N LYS A 71 -8.93 12.83 5.98
CA LYS A 71 -10.12 12.29 5.32
C LYS A 71 -9.72 11.29 4.24
N ASP A 72 -10.70 10.59 3.70
CA ASP A 72 -10.48 9.73 2.54
C ASP A 72 -10.10 10.59 1.33
N GLU A 73 -9.06 10.18 0.61
CA GLU A 73 -8.54 10.89 -0.56
C GLU A 73 -8.05 9.90 -1.63
N ILE A 74 -8.33 10.21 -2.89
CA ILE A 74 -7.76 9.52 -4.05
C ILE A 74 -6.99 10.56 -4.87
N LEU A 75 -5.69 10.32 -5.06
CA LEU A 75 -4.81 11.21 -5.81
C LEU A 75 -4.24 10.47 -7.01
N LEU A 76 -4.30 11.11 -8.18
CA LEU A 76 -3.73 10.59 -9.42
C LEU A 76 -2.63 11.52 -9.94
N TYR A 77 -1.43 10.97 -10.11
CA TYR A 77 -0.28 11.64 -10.69
C TYR A 77 0.02 11.09 -12.09
N GLY A 78 -0.66 11.64 -13.09
CA GLY A 78 -0.53 11.24 -14.49
C GLY A 78 -1.88 11.08 -15.16
N LYS A 79 -1.92 10.16 -16.12
CA LYS A 79 -3.09 9.85 -16.94
C LYS A 79 -4.02 8.87 -16.24
N ASP A 80 -5.32 9.04 -16.43
CA ASP A 80 -6.31 8.04 -16.02
C ASP A 80 -6.31 6.84 -16.98
N LEU A 81 -6.94 5.73 -16.59
CA LEU A 81 -6.98 4.47 -17.35
C LEU A 81 -7.52 4.66 -18.77
N SER A 82 -8.50 5.54 -18.96
CA SER A 82 -9.10 5.85 -20.27
C SER A 82 -8.16 6.62 -21.21
N GLU A 83 -7.11 7.24 -20.68
CA GLU A 83 -6.16 8.08 -21.43
C GLU A 83 -4.85 7.35 -21.77
N ILE A 84 -4.69 6.12 -21.29
CA ILE A 84 -3.51 5.29 -21.46
C ILE A 84 -3.63 4.45 -22.74
N ASN A 85 -2.64 4.56 -23.62
CA ASN A 85 -2.61 3.91 -24.94
C ASN A 85 -1.56 2.78 -25.05
N GLY A 86 -0.94 2.39 -23.93
CA GLY A 86 0.10 1.37 -23.88
C GLY A 86 0.72 1.27 -22.49
N ASP A 87 1.72 0.41 -22.32
CA ASP A 87 2.31 0.18 -21.00
C ASP A 87 2.98 1.44 -20.43
N VAL A 88 2.71 1.71 -19.16
CA VAL A 88 3.21 2.90 -18.43
C VAL A 88 3.87 2.49 -17.12
N SER A 89 4.70 3.38 -16.56
CA SER A 89 5.18 3.23 -15.18
C SER A 89 4.00 3.28 -14.21
N PHE A 90 4.13 2.61 -13.08
CA PHE A 90 3.02 2.51 -12.14
C PHE A 90 3.45 2.50 -10.69
N ALA A 91 2.86 3.37 -9.87
CA ALA A 91 2.88 3.19 -8.43
C ALA A 91 1.48 3.24 -7.85
N ARG A 92 1.22 2.34 -6.89
CA ARG A 92 0.03 2.39 -6.04
C ARG A 92 0.46 2.43 -4.59
N LEU A 93 0.17 3.53 -3.92
CA LEU A 93 0.48 3.74 -2.52
C LEU A 93 -0.83 3.84 -1.73
N ALA A 94 -0.85 3.27 -0.53
CA ALA A 94 -1.99 3.38 0.37
C ALA A 94 -1.52 3.81 1.75
N PHE A 95 -2.00 4.94 2.24
CA PHE A 95 -1.78 5.37 3.62
C PHE A 95 -3.09 5.27 4.40
N LEU A 96 -3.04 4.60 5.54
CA LEU A 96 -4.20 4.35 6.38
C LEU A 96 -4.03 5.08 7.72
N GLN A 97 -4.96 5.96 8.05
CA GLN A 97 -5.10 6.48 9.40
C GLN A 97 -5.94 5.47 10.19
N ILE A 98 -5.40 5.00 11.32
CA ILE A 98 -6.10 4.11 12.23
C ILE A 98 -6.35 4.76 13.59
N ASN A 99 -7.32 4.21 14.33
CA ASN A 99 -7.50 4.50 15.74
C ASN A 99 -6.20 4.23 16.51
N ASN A 100 -5.88 5.12 17.46
CA ASN A 100 -4.85 4.80 18.43
C ASN A 100 -5.35 3.65 19.30
N LEU A 101 -4.55 2.61 19.43
CA LEU A 101 -4.87 1.43 20.23
C LEU A 101 -3.96 1.44 21.46
N GLU A 102 -4.55 1.26 22.63
CA GLU A 102 -3.80 1.21 23.91
C GLU A 102 -2.98 -0.08 24.03
N ASP A 103 -3.44 -1.16 23.38
CA ASP A 103 -2.78 -2.45 23.34
C ASP A 103 -1.95 -2.61 22.06
N ASP A 104 -0.65 -2.72 22.26
CA ASP A 104 0.34 -2.89 21.20
C ASP A 104 0.03 -4.15 20.36
N ASP A 105 -0.16 -5.31 20.98
CA ASP A 105 -0.40 -6.58 20.27
C ASP A 105 -1.64 -6.53 19.35
N THR A 106 -2.72 -5.91 19.82
CA THR A 106 -3.92 -5.67 19.01
C THR A 106 -3.64 -4.73 17.85
N ALA A 107 -2.85 -3.67 18.06
CA ALA A 107 -2.44 -2.75 17.01
C ALA A 107 -1.63 -3.45 15.91
N TYR A 108 -0.70 -4.34 16.29
CA TYR A 108 0.12 -5.07 15.34
C TYR A 108 -0.66 -6.13 14.57
N LYS A 109 -1.57 -6.85 15.22
CA LYS A 109 -2.48 -7.79 14.53
C LYS A 109 -3.33 -7.05 13.49
N ALA A 110 -3.87 -5.89 13.85
CA ALA A 110 -4.63 -5.06 12.93
C ALA A 110 -3.79 -4.59 11.73
N ILE A 111 -2.54 -4.14 11.97
CA ILE A 111 -1.63 -3.76 10.87
C ILE A 111 -1.39 -4.94 9.92
N LYS A 112 -1.19 -6.13 10.47
CA LYS A 112 -0.98 -7.34 9.68
C LYS A 112 -2.21 -7.71 8.84
N GLU A 113 -3.41 -7.63 9.43
CA GLU A 113 -4.67 -7.85 8.69
C GLU A 113 -4.84 -6.82 7.56
N LEU A 114 -4.58 -5.54 7.84
CA LEU A 114 -4.65 -4.48 6.84
C LEU A 114 -3.64 -4.69 5.72
N GLU A 115 -2.46 -5.25 6.00
CA GLU A 115 -1.46 -5.55 4.98
C GLU A 115 -1.96 -6.63 4.00
N PHE A 116 -2.73 -7.61 4.49
CA PHE A 116 -3.24 -8.69 3.67
C PHE A 116 -4.32 -8.27 2.68
N ILE A 117 -4.96 -7.12 2.88
CA ILE A 117 -6.04 -6.63 2.02
C ILE A 117 -5.60 -6.51 0.55
N LYS A 118 -4.36 -6.09 0.30
CA LYS A 118 -3.83 -5.94 -1.08
C LYS A 118 -3.85 -7.27 -1.88
N TYR A 119 -3.82 -8.42 -1.21
CA TYR A 119 -3.87 -9.74 -1.87
C TYR A 119 -5.29 -10.22 -2.17
N ASN A 120 -6.30 -9.62 -1.54
CA ASN A 120 -7.72 -9.99 -1.68
C ASN A 120 -8.49 -9.01 -2.58
N MET A 121 -7.80 -8.03 -3.18
CA MET A 121 -8.37 -7.07 -4.11
C MET A 121 -8.42 -7.66 -5.52
N ASN A 122 -9.55 -8.29 -5.86
CA ASN A 122 -9.83 -8.83 -7.19
C ASN A 122 -10.89 -7.96 -7.84
N LEU A 123 -10.48 -7.00 -8.65
CA LEU A 123 -11.36 -6.07 -9.34
C LEU A 123 -11.62 -6.57 -10.76
N ASP A 124 -12.87 -6.53 -11.22
CA ASP A 124 -13.28 -7.07 -12.53
C ASP A 124 -12.46 -6.45 -13.67
N GLY A 125 -11.73 -7.28 -14.43
CA GLY A 125 -10.87 -6.82 -15.52
C GLY A 125 -9.68 -5.95 -15.11
N TYR A 126 -9.33 -5.89 -13.82
CA TYR A 126 -8.14 -5.23 -13.26
C TYR A 126 -7.32 -6.28 -12.49
N MET A 127 -6.42 -6.97 -13.20
CA MET A 127 -5.65 -8.09 -12.65
C MET A 127 -4.33 -7.59 -12.07
N MET A 128 -4.26 -7.54 -10.74
CA MET A 128 -3.03 -7.25 -10.02
C MET A 128 -2.09 -8.46 -10.03
N ARG A 129 -0.83 -8.22 -10.36
CA ARG A 129 0.27 -9.18 -10.34
C ARG A 129 1.36 -8.62 -9.43
N ALA A 130 1.15 -8.79 -8.13
CA ALA A 130 2.14 -8.44 -7.12
C ALA A 130 3.17 -9.56 -7.02
N SER A 131 4.45 -9.24 -7.24
CA SER A 131 5.56 -10.10 -6.84
C SER A 131 5.95 -9.71 -5.41
N THR A 132 5.83 -10.63 -4.46
CA THR A 132 6.32 -10.43 -3.09
C THR A 132 7.83 -10.24 -3.03
N MET A 133 8.57 -10.72 -4.03
CA MET A 133 10.02 -10.61 -4.08
C MET A 133 10.50 -9.21 -4.50
N ASP A 134 9.86 -8.59 -5.50
CA ASP A 134 10.45 -7.40 -6.15
C ASP A 134 9.78 -6.07 -5.78
N LYS A 135 8.75 -6.10 -4.92
CA LYS A 135 7.97 -4.92 -4.48
C LYS A 135 7.34 -4.13 -5.65
N ARG A 136 7.33 -4.78 -6.82
CA ARG A 136 6.71 -4.36 -8.06
C ARG A 136 5.29 -4.88 -8.06
N GLU A 137 4.35 -3.98 -8.34
CA GLU A 137 3.01 -4.34 -8.72
C GLU A 137 2.83 -4.05 -10.19
N GLN A 138 2.66 -5.10 -10.97
CA GLN A 138 2.21 -4.98 -12.34
C GLN A 138 0.70 -5.18 -12.35
N VAL A 139 -0.03 -4.40 -13.14
CA VAL A 139 -1.48 -4.58 -13.31
C VAL A 139 -1.80 -4.77 -14.78
N ARG A 140 -2.52 -5.83 -15.11
CA ARG A 140 -3.14 -5.99 -16.42
C ARG A 140 -4.53 -5.39 -16.41
N ILE A 141 -4.81 -4.54 -17.40
CA ILE A 141 -6.14 -4.02 -17.63
C ILE A 141 -6.77 -4.76 -18.81
N ALA A 142 -7.96 -5.32 -18.61
CA ALA A 142 -8.73 -5.98 -19.66
C ALA A 142 -9.31 -4.97 -20.65
N LYS A 143 -9.43 -5.37 -21.92
CA LYS A 143 -10.18 -4.61 -22.94
C LYS A 143 -11.63 -4.36 -22.53
N THR A 144 -12.26 -5.35 -21.89
CA THR A 144 -13.64 -5.25 -21.39
C THR A 144 -13.78 -4.19 -20.31
N ALA A 145 -12.84 -4.07 -19.38
CA ALA A 145 -12.88 -3.06 -18.32
C ALA A 145 -12.80 -1.63 -18.89
N ILE A 146 -11.93 -1.43 -19.89
CA ILE A 146 -11.83 -0.14 -20.62
C ILE A 146 -13.14 0.18 -21.35
N ASN A 147 -13.73 -0.81 -22.04
CA ASN A 147 -15.03 -0.63 -22.71
C ASN A 147 -16.15 -0.31 -21.71
N SER A 148 -16.04 -0.82 -20.47
CA SER A 148 -16.95 -0.51 -19.36
C SER A 148 -16.57 0.75 -18.58
N SER A 149 -15.63 1.56 -19.08
CA SER A 149 -15.22 2.85 -18.51
C SER A 149 -14.62 2.78 -17.10
N ILE A 150 -13.79 1.78 -16.82
CA ILE A 150 -12.96 1.75 -15.60
C ILE A 150 -12.07 3.00 -15.50
N SER A 151 -11.93 3.55 -14.30
CA SER A 151 -11.03 4.66 -13.97
C SER A 151 -10.35 4.45 -12.61
N PHE A 152 -9.29 5.20 -12.35
CA PHE A 152 -8.65 5.20 -11.03
C PHE A 152 -9.58 5.74 -9.92
N GLU A 153 -10.59 6.53 -10.26
CA GLU A 153 -11.60 6.96 -9.30
C GLU A 153 -12.37 5.75 -8.78
N ASN A 154 -12.89 4.89 -9.67
CA ASN A 154 -13.67 3.73 -9.24
C ASN A 154 -12.79 2.70 -8.54
N VAL A 155 -11.58 2.48 -9.05
CA VAL A 155 -10.59 1.57 -8.44
C VAL A 155 -10.19 2.06 -7.05
N GLY A 156 -9.88 3.36 -6.90
CA GLY A 156 -9.54 3.98 -5.62
C GLY A 156 -10.67 3.85 -4.60
N ASN A 157 -11.91 4.10 -5.01
CA ASN A 157 -13.08 3.90 -4.16
C ASN A 157 -13.25 2.45 -3.71
N ALA A 158 -12.97 1.47 -4.58
CA ALA A 158 -12.99 0.06 -4.19
C ALA A 158 -11.94 -0.28 -3.13
N PHE A 159 -10.71 0.25 -3.26
CA PHE A 159 -9.68 0.11 -2.22
C PHE A 159 -10.10 0.76 -0.90
N ILE A 160 -10.60 1.99 -0.93
CA ILE A 160 -11.06 2.70 0.27
C ILE A 160 -12.16 1.89 0.96
N ASN A 161 -13.18 1.46 0.23
CA ASN A 161 -14.26 0.63 0.77
C ASN A 161 -13.71 -0.63 1.43
N LYS A 162 -12.75 -1.31 0.80
CA LYS A 162 -12.15 -2.53 1.34
C LYS A 162 -11.38 -2.29 2.63
N TYR A 163 -10.55 -1.25 2.67
CA TYR A 163 -9.81 -0.88 3.88
C TYR A 163 -10.74 -0.53 5.04
N LYS A 164 -11.85 0.15 4.75
CA LYS A 164 -12.84 0.57 5.76
C LYS A 164 -13.79 -0.55 6.22
N GLU A 165 -13.68 -1.76 5.68
CA GLU A 165 -14.28 -2.94 6.31
C GLU A 165 -13.66 -3.21 7.69
N ASN A 166 -12.40 -2.80 7.89
CA ASN A 166 -11.77 -2.84 9.20
C ASN A 166 -12.19 -1.60 10.02
N PRO A 167 -12.87 -1.76 11.17
CA PRO A 167 -13.39 -0.65 11.97
C PRO A 167 -12.29 0.24 12.60
N LEU A 168 -11.04 -0.19 12.56
CA LEU A 168 -9.91 0.59 13.05
C LEU A 168 -9.48 1.68 12.07
N VAL A 169 -9.82 1.57 10.78
CA VAL A 169 -9.42 2.54 9.76
C VAL A 169 -10.38 3.73 9.76
N LYS A 170 -9.91 4.94 10.12
CA LYS A 170 -10.75 6.15 10.05
C LYS A 170 -10.71 6.79 8.66
N ALA A 171 -9.52 6.88 8.07
CA ALA A 171 -9.30 7.56 6.81
C ALA A 171 -8.24 6.87 5.93
N VAL A 172 -8.44 6.92 4.62
CA VAL A 172 -7.59 6.24 3.63
C VAL A 172 -7.16 7.21 2.54
N LYS A 173 -5.86 7.28 2.29
CA LYS A 173 -5.28 8.00 1.15
C LYS A 173 -4.73 7.00 0.14
N VAL A 174 -5.37 6.90 -1.02
CA VAL A 174 -4.90 6.08 -2.15
C VAL A 174 -4.22 6.99 -3.17
N ILE A 175 -3.00 6.65 -3.56
CA ILE A 175 -2.22 7.41 -4.53
C ILE A 175 -1.88 6.51 -5.70
N PHE A 176 -2.25 6.94 -6.90
CA PHE A 176 -1.86 6.32 -8.17
C PHE A 176 -0.86 7.22 -8.89
N ILE A 177 0.20 6.63 -9.44
CA ILE A 177 1.19 7.33 -10.26
C ILE A 177 1.32 6.57 -11.57
N THR A 178 0.97 7.21 -12.68
CA THR A 178 1.07 6.63 -14.05
C THR A 178 2.02 7.43 -14.94
N SER A 179 2.61 8.48 -14.40
CA SER A 179 3.61 9.31 -15.09
C SER A 179 5.03 8.81 -14.81
N ASP A 180 5.92 8.99 -15.80
CA ASP A 180 7.34 8.66 -15.69
C ASP A 180 8.06 9.72 -14.83
N MET A 181 7.93 9.62 -13.51
CA MET A 181 8.55 10.54 -12.57
C MET A 181 9.96 10.08 -12.16
N PRO A 182 10.94 10.99 -12.00
CA PRO A 182 12.30 10.65 -11.56
C PRO A 182 12.39 10.33 -10.05
N ILE A 183 11.30 9.88 -9.42
CA ILE A 183 11.21 9.52 -8.00
C ILE A 183 11.02 8.02 -7.77
N PHE A 184 10.84 7.22 -8.82
CA PHE A 184 10.55 5.78 -8.68
C PHE A 184 11.63 5.04 -7.89
N LYS A 185 12.90 5.40 -8.03
CA LYS A 185 14.00 4.79 -7.25
C LYS A 185 13.83 5.07 -5.74
N GLN A 186 13.45 6.28 -5.38
CA GLN A 186 13.21 6.68 -3.99
C GLN A 186 11.94 6.00 -3.46
N LEU A 187 10.87 5.91 -4.26
CA LEU A 187 9.66 5.16 -3.90
C LEU A 187 9.95 3.68 -3.68
N THR A 188 10.80 3.06 -4.51
CA THR A 188 11.26 1.67 -4.30
C THR A 188 12.01 1.55 -2.97
N SER A 189 12.90 2.49 -2.64
CA SER A 189 13.60 2.48 -1.34
C SER A 189 12.63 2.62 -0.15
N ASN A 190 11.57 3.41 -0.28
CA ASN A 190 10.51 3.48 0.74
C ASN A 190 9.75 2.15 0.85
N ALA A 191 9.44 1.50 -0.28
CA ALA A 191 8.81 0.18 -0.28
C ALA A 191 9.68 -0.88 0.41
N GLU A 192 11.00 -0.86 0.19
CA GLU A 192 11.95 -1.74 0.87
C GLU A 192 11.99 -1.51 2.38
N LYS A 193 11.90 -0.26 2.82
CA LYS A 193 11.82 0.05 4.27
C LYS A 193 10.51 -0.45 4.89
N VAL A 194 9.38 -0.26 4.21
CA VAL A 194 8.09 -0.81 4.63
C VAL A 194 8.16 -2.32 4.80
N ASP A 195 8.73 -3.03 3.81
CA ASP A 195 8.87 -4.49 3.86
C ASP A 195 9.74 -4.94 5.04
N LYS A 196 10.84 -4.25 5.31
CA LYS A 196 11.70 -4.53 6.45
C LYS A 196 11.00 -4.32 7.79
N ILE A 197 10.17 -3.27 7.90
CA ILE A 197 9.33 -3.05 9.09
C ILE A 197 8.38 -4.23 9.25
N THR A 198 7.62 -4.59 8.22
CA THR A 198 6.71 -5.74 8.22
C THR A 198 7.40 -7.04 8.63
N LEU A 199 8.58 -7.33 8.08
CA LEU A 199 9.36 -8.52 8.44
C LEU A 199 9.75 -8.50 9.92
N THR A 200 10.18 -7.35 10.42
CA THR A 200 10.54 -7.19 11.83
C THR A 200 9.32 -7.39 12.73
N LEU A 201 8.15 -6.83 12.38
CA LEU A 201 6.90 -7.05 13.13
C LEU A 201 6.52 -8.53 13.19
N ASN A 202 6.63 -9.26 12.08
CA ASN A 202 6.39 -10.70 12.05
C ASN A 202 7.37 -11.46 12.95
N HIS A 203 8.63 -11.03 13.01
CA HIS A 203 9.63 -11.59 13.92
C HIS A 203 9.32 -11.29 15.40
N VAL A 204 8.94 -10.06 15.75
CA VAL A 204 8.61 -9.67 17.14
C VAL A 204 7.41 -10.46 17.66
N LEU A 205 6.35 -10.57 16.85
CA LEU A 205 5.12 -11.27 17.20
C LEU A 205 5.28 -12.80 17.28
N SER A 206 6.35 -13.37 16.73
CA SER A 206 6.59 -14.82 16.77
C SER A 206 7.35 -15.29 18.01
N ASN A 207 7.66 -14.40 18.98
CA ASN A 207 8.32 -14.72 20.25
C ASN A 207 9.62 -15.55 20.10
N MET A 208 10.37 -15.38 19.01
CA MET A 208 11.68 -16.00 18.89
C MET A 208 12.67 -15.31 19.84
N ASN A 209 13.04 -16.00 20.93
CA ASN A 209 14.10 -15.58 21.85
C ASN A 209 15.42 -15.37 21.09
N LEU A 210 15.79 -14.11 20.87
CA LEU A 210 17.08 -13.75 20.29
C LEU A 210 17.73 -12.65 21.13
N ASP A 211 19.00 -12.88 21.42
CA ASP A 211 19.89 -11.94 22.07
C ASP A 211 20.04 -10.70 21.17
N CYS A 212 19.56 -9.54 21.62
CA CYS A 212 19.53 -8.31 20.81
C CYS A 212 20.92 -7.87 20.31
N HIS A 213 21.99 -8.33 20.97
CA HIS A 213 23.36 -8.05 20.57
C HIS A 213 23.78 -8.71 19.25
N SER A 214 23.13 -9.80 18.82
CA SER A 214 23.46 -10.56 17.61
C SER A 214 22.37 -10.48 16.53
N CYS A 215 21.33 -9.67 16.73
CA CYS A 215 20.20 -9.58 15.82
C CYS A 215 20.51 -8.74 14.57
N ASN A 216 20.40 -9.35 13.39
CA ASN A 216 20.58 -8.68 12.09
C ASN A 216 19.53 -7.58 11.81
N LEU A 217 18.45 -7.50 12.60
CA LEU A 217 17.40 -6.48 12.48
C LEU A 217 17.66 -5.25 13.38
N LYS A 218 18.74 -5.25 14.17
CA LYS A 218 19.01 -4.21 15.18
C LYS A 218 19.05 -2.79 14.59
N SER A 219 19.66 -2.60 13.42
CA SER A 219 19.73 -1.27 12.79
C SER A 219 18.34 -0.69 12.49
N ILE A 220 17.36 -1.54 12.20
CA ILE A 220 15.98 -1.13 11.88
C ILE A 220 15.20 -0.86 13.15
N CYS A 221 15.36 -1.71 14.17
CA CYS A 221 14.77 -1.46 15.50
C CYS A 221 15.30 -0.17 16.14
N ASP A 222 16.51 0.25 15.79
CA ASP A 222 17.14 1.49 16.27
C ASP A 222 16.65 2.72 15.47
N GLU A 223 16.21 2.54 14.22
CA GLU A 223 15.68 3.60 13.35
C GLU A 223 14.17 3.84 13.53
N VAL A 224 13.41 2.83 13.99
CA VAL A 224 11.95 2.89 14.10
C VAL A 224 11.52 3.02 15.56
N GLU A 225 11.06 4.22 15.92
CA GLU A 225 10.54 4.55 17.25
C GLU A 225 9.26 3.72 17.54
N GLY A 226 9.30 2.89 18.60
CA GLY A 226 8.22 1.97 18.99
C GLY A 226 8.51 0.47 18.82
N MET A 227 9.47 0.06 17.97
CA MET A 227 9.81 -1.38 17.82
C MET A 227 10.56 -1.96 19.02
N ARG A 228 11.37 -1.16 19.73
CA ARG A 228 12.06 -1.58 20.95
C ARG A 228 11.08 -1.82 22.11
N GLU A 229 10.11 -0.93 22.31
CA GLU A 229 9.15 -1.01 23.42
C GLU A 229 8.35 -2.31 23.40
N LEU A 230 7.96 -2.73 22.20
CA LEU A 230 7.28 -3.99 21.89
C LEU A 230 8.05 -5.23 22.39
N HIS A 231 9.31 -5.35 21.98
CA HIS A 231 10.16 -6.50 22.32
C HIS A 231 10.33 -6.65 23.84
N PHE A 232 10.55 -5.53 24.54
CA PHE A 232 10.73 -5.54 25.99
C PHE A 232 9.43 -5.82 26.76
N LYS A 233 8.26 -5.44 26.23
CA LYS A 233 6.96 -5.82 26.82
C LYS A 233 6.70 -7.32 26.68
N ASN A 234 6.89 -7.91 25.49
CA ASN A 234 6.61 -9.34 25.24
C ASN A 234 7.61 -10.28 25.94
N SER A 235 8.84 -9.83 26.20
CA SER A 235 9.81 -10.57 27.02
C SER A 235 9.42 -10.65 28.50
N LYS A 236 8.65 -9.68 29.02
CA LYS A 236 8.22 -9.65 30.43
C LYS A 236 6.97 -10.48 30.72
N THR A 237 6.13 -10.73 29.71
CA THR A 237 4.95 -11.59 29.80
C THR A 237 5.26 -13.09 29.67
N SER A 238 6.52 -13.44 29.41
CA SER A 238 6.98 -14.84 29.24
C SER A 238 7.69 -15.42 30.47
N ASN A 239 7.55 -14.80 31.65
CA ASN A 239 8.05 -15.30 32.94
C ASN A 239 6.90 -15.54 33.93
#